data_AF-A0A7J9W3R9-F1
#
_entry.id   AF-A0A7J9W3R9-F1
#
_cell.length_a   1.000
_cell.length_b   1.000
_cell.length_c   1.000
_cell.angle_alpha   90.00
_cell.angle_beta   90.00
_cell.angle_gamma   90.00
#
_symmetry.space_group_name_H-M   'P 1'
#
loop_
_entity.id
_entity.type
_entity.pdbx_description
1 polymer ?
#
loop_
_entity_poly.entity_id
_entity_poly.type
_entity_poly.pdbx_seq_one_letter_code
_entity_poly.pdbx_strand_id
1 'polypeptide(L)'
;MALTKPPCSDTGLYPVLVLEGMPGAGKTTATTILAAENRIVIGEYTTTTGAIVPIQAHPSVDDDAGHQHNWLRKHHQVQPARRAGPVFCDRDWLSALAYAYSVADIDHGELLTSRARWASECLNRGDLIVADIYVVFPLDPTVSLLRRIHRLTPGHPWSSPPGLIRLSTFYSDPAAALAFVDSDLAARLRATTWHPLGGYSMDRTVRLLRDLVDRP
;
A
#
# COMPACT_ATOMS: atom_id res chain seq x y z
N MET A 1 11.43 -46.90 18.26
CA MET A 1 10.86 -46.43 16.96
C MET A 1 10.29 -45.04 17.20
N ALA A 2 10.93 -44.00 16.67
CA ALA A 2 10.41 -42.65 16.76
C ALA A 2 9.29 -42.48 15.72
N LEU A 3 8.10 -42.12 16.19
CA LEU A 3 7.00 -41.70 15.32
C LEU A 3 7.36 -40.32 14.75
N THR A 4 7.85 -40.28 13.52
CA THR A 4 7.95 -39.05 12.75
C THR A 4 6.53 -38.54 12.50
N LYS A 5 6.19 -37.41 13.13
CA LYS A 5 5.01 -36.62 12.75
C LYS A 5 5.07 -36.38 11.24
N PRO A 6 3.98 -36.60 10.48
CA PRO A 6 3.93 -36.18 9.09
C PRO A 6 4.12 -34.66 9.05
N PRO A 7 4.81 -34.09 8.05
CA PRO A 7 4.80 -32.65 7.86
C PRO A 7 3.35 -32.23 7.67
N CYS A 8 2.83 -31.39 8.57
CA CYS A 8 1.60 -30.65 8.32
C CYS A 8 1.86 -29.81 7.07
N SER A 9 1.38 -30.28 5.93
CA SER A 9 1.26 -29.49 4.72
C SER A 9 0.15 -28.47 4.95
N ASP A 10 0.45 -27.40 5.69
CA ASP A 10 -0.40 -26.22 5.68
C ASP A 10 -0.31 -25.63 4.28
N THR A 11 -1.33 -25.90 3.47
CA THR A 11 -1.58 -25.29 2.17
C THR A 11 -2.09 -23.86 2.30
N GLY A 12 -1.84 -23.21 3.45
CA GLY A 12 -2.16 -21.83 3.71
C GLY A 12 -1.30 -20.91 2.85
N LEU A 13 -1.93 -19.88 2.31
CA LEU A 13 -1.20 -18.81 1.65
C LEU A 13 -0.57 -17.91 2.72
N TYR A 14 0.68 -17.53 2.52
CA TYR A 14 1.39 -16.61 3.42
C TYR A 14 0.77 -15.20 3.38
N PRO A 15 0.96 -14.40 4.45
CA PRO A 15 0.38 -13.07 4.56
C PRO A 15 0.98 -12.08 3.55
N VAL A 16 0.14 -11.14 3.13
CA VAL A 16 0.49 -9.96 2.34
C VAL A 16 0.46 -8.74 3.24
N LEU A 17 1.61 -8.11 3.40
CA LEU A 17 1.79 -6.89 4.17
C LEU A 17 2.06 -5.72 3.22
N VAL A 18 1.19 -4.71 3.24
CA VAL A 18 1.33 -3.50 2.42
C VAL A 18 1.82 -2.35 3.29
N LEU A 19 2.88 -1.68 2.83
CA LEU A 19 3.40 -0.47 3.45
C LEU A 19 2.70 0.73 2.82
N GLU A 20 1.91 1.44 3.61
CA GLU A 20 1.16 2.62 3.19
C GLU A 20 1.45 3.85 4.05
N GLY A 21 0.98 5.02 3.62
CA GLY A 21 1.09 6.25 4.40
C GLY A 21 1.84 7.37 3.70
N MET A 22 2.39 8.28 4.50
CA MET A 22 2.87 9.59 4.06
C MET A 22 4.09 9.50 3.12
N PRO A 23 4.16 10.29 2.04
CA PRO A 23 5.35 10.38 1.19
C PRO A 23 6.57 10.84 1.99
N GLY A 24 7.74 10.25 1.71
CA GLY A 24 8.97 10.57 2.46
C GLY A 24 9.07 9.94 3.85
N ALA A 25 8.11 9.09 4.25
CA ALA A 25 8.13 8.40 5.54
C ALA A 25 9.07 7.18 5.59
N GLY A 26 9.67 6.78 4.47
CA GLY A 26 10.68 5.72 4.42
C GLY A 26 10.18 4.32 4.04
N LYS A 27 8.97 4.20 3.47
CA LYS A 27 8.41 2.92 3.00
C LYS A 27 9.31 2.18 2.01
N THR A 28 9.69 2.85 0.92
CA THR A 28 10.61 2.30 -0.09
C THR A 28 11.98 1.96 0.48
N THR A 29 12.44 2.70 1.50
CA THR A 29 13.68 2.37 2.21
C THR A 29 13.52 1.07 3.00
N ALA A 30 12.42 0.90 3.73
CA ALA A 30 12.13 -0.33 4.46
C ALA A 30 12.00 -1.53 3.52
N THR A 31 11.29 -1.40 2.40
CA THR A 31 11.18 -2.50 1.41
C THR A 31 12.51 -2.81 0.73
N THR A 32 13.36 -1.82 0.47
CA THR A 32 14.72 -2.03 -0.05
C THR A 32 15.58 -2.85 0.92
N ILE A 33 15.51 -2.54 2.23
CA ILE A 33 16.23 -3.30 3.26
C ILE A 33 15.70 -4.73 3.34
N LEU A 34 14.37 -4.92 3.35
CA LEU A 34 13.75 -6.25 3.35
C LEU A 34 14.15 -7.08 2.12
N ALA A 35 14.21 -6.46 0.94
CA ALA A 35 14.67 -7.13 -0.29
C ALA A 35 16.14 -7.54 -0.18
N ALA A 36 17.01 -6.70 0.40
CA ALA A 36 18.42 -7.03 0.64
C ALA A 36 18.59 -8.17 1.67
N GLU A 37 17.61 -8.37 2.56
CA GLU A 37 17.51 -9.52 3.47
C GLU A 37 16.86 -10.77 2.83
N ASN A 38 16.73 -10.81 1.49
CA ASN A 38 16.09 -11.89 0.72
C ASN A 38 14.61 -12.13 1.07
N ARG A 39 13.89 -11.12 1.57
CA ARG A 39 12.42 -11.19 1.69
C ARG A 39 11.75 -10.96 0.35
N ILE A 40 10.54 -11.49 0.19
CA ILE A 40 9.75 -11.34 -1.03
C ILE A 40 9.11 -9.95 -1.05
N VAL A 41 9.60 -9.08 -1.93
CA VAL A 41 9.16 -7.68 -2.02
C VAL A 41 8.57 -7.41 -3.41
N ILE A 42 7.39 -6.79 -3.45
CA ILE A 42 6.80 -6.24 -4.67
C ILE A 42 6.89 -4.70 -4.60
N GLY A 43 7.63 -4.10 -5.53
CA GLY A 43 7.88 -2.65 -5.56
C GLY A 43 6.66 -1.79 -5.89
N GLU A 44 6.80 -0.46 -5.80
CA GLU A 44 5.71 0.50 -6.00
C GLU A 44 5.08 0.40 -7.40
N TYR A 45 5.93 0.44 -8.43
CA TYR A 45 5.57 0.14 -9.82
C TYR A 45 6.46 -0.97 -10.32
N THR A 46 5.87 -1.94 -11.02
CA THR A 46 6.61 -3.09 -11.53
C THR A 46 6.36 -3.32 -13.01
N THR A 47 7.36 -3.85 -13.72
CA THR A 47 7.18 -4.40 -15.07
C THR A 47 6.39 -5.71 -15.00
N THR A 48 6.00 -6.27 -16.15
CA THR A 48 5.37 -7.60 -16.23
C THR A 48 6.25 -8.70 -15.63
N THR A 49 7.58 -8.56 -15.71
CA THR A 49 8.55 -9.49 -15.14
C THR A 49 8.81 -9.28 -13.64
N GLY A 50 8.18 -8.29 -13.01
CA GLY A 50 8.34 -7.98 -11.59
C GLY A 50 9.51 -7.04 -11.27
N ALA A 51 10.24 -6.54 -12.27
CA ALA A 51 11.29 -5.55 -12.05
C ALA A 51 10.70 -4.21 -11.61
N ILE A 52 11.36 -3.51 -10.68
CA ILE A 52 10.91 -2.20 -10.20
C ILE A 52 11.07 -1.16 -11.32
N VAL A 53 10.01 -0.41 -11.60
CA VAL A 53 10.02 0.70 -12.55
C VAL A 53 10.52 1.97 -11.84
N PRO A 54 11.53 2.66 -12.38
CA PRO A 54 12.03 3.89 -11.79
C PRO A 54 10.96 5.00 -11.84
N ILE A 55 11.01 5.92 -10.89
CA ILE A 55 10.00 6.99 -10.72
C ILE A 55 9.78 7.80 -12.01
N GLN A 56 10.84 8.05 -12.78
CA GLN A 56 10.77 8.82 -14.03
C GLN A 56 9.98 8.11 -15.14
N ALA A 57 9.75 6.80 -15.00
CA ALA A 57 8.98 5.98 -15.93
C ALA A 57 7.62 5.56 -15.35
N HIS A 58 7.20 6.17 -14.22
CA HIS A 58 5.84 5.99 -13.72
C HIS A 58 4.86 6.67 -14.70
N PRO A 59 3.60 6.17 -14.79
CA PRO A 59 2.55 6.89 -15.50
C PRO A 59 2.44 8.34 -15.01
N SER A 60 2.02 9.24 -15.89
CA SER A 60 1.70 10.60 -15.49
C SER A 60 0.54 10.59 -14.49
N VAL A 61 0.49 11.60 -13.63
CA VAL A 61 -0.46 11.65 -12.50
C VAL A 61 -1.92 11.60 -12.93
N ASP A 62 -2.20 12.06 -14.15
CA ASP A 62 -3.50 12.06 -14.82
C ASP A 62 -3.80 10.76 -15.61
N ASP A 63 -2.83 9.87 -15.79
CA ASP A 63 -3.01 8.57 -16.43
C ASP A 63 -3.57 7.54 -15.43
N ASP A 64 -4.85 7.69 -15.11
CA ASP A 64 -5.55 6.80 -14.18
C ASP A 64 -5.51 5.33 -14.64
N ALA A 65 -5.64 5.09 -15.95
CA ALA A 65 -5.60 3.76 -16.52
C ALA A 65 -4.22 3.09 -16.33
N GLY A 66 -3.13 3.83 -16.56
CA GLY A 66 -1.77 3.37 -16.32
C GLY A 66 -1.54 3.00 -14.85
N HIS A 67 -2.03 3.82 -13.93
CA HIS A 67 -1.96 3.55 -12.49
C HIS A 67 -2.78 2.31 -12.09
N GLN A 68 -4.03 2.20 -12.55
CA GLN A 68 -4.89 1.04 -12.28
C GLN A 68 -4.28 -0.26 -12.83
N HIS A 69 -3.74 -0.23 -14.04
CA HIS A 69 -3.10 -1.39 -14.65
C HIS A 69 -1.85 -1.83 -13.87
N ASN A 70 -1.09 -0.90 -13.28
CA ASN A 70 0.00 -1.24 -12.37
C ASN A 70 -0.50 -1.97 -11.12
N TRP A 71 -1.60 -1.52 -10.50
CA TRP A 71 -2.15 -2.17 -9.30
C TRP A 71 -2.64 -3.58 -9.57
N LEU A 72 -3.33 -3.80 -10.70
CA LEU A 72 -3.75 -5.14 -11.13
C LEU A 72 -2.54 -6.04 -11.39
N ARG A 73 -1.51 -5.53 -12.07
CA ARG A 73 -0.28 -6.28 -12.33
C ARG A 73 0.41 -6.71 -11.03
N LYS A 74 0.55 -5.80 -10.06
CA LYS A 74 1.12 -6.12 -8.75
C LYS A 74 0.31 -7.19 -8.06
N HIS A 75 -1.01 -7.10 -8.11
CA HIS A 75 -1.87 -8.14 -7.55
C HIS A 75 -1.61 -9.52 -8.17
N HIS A 76 -1.49 -9.59 -9.49
CA HIS A 76 -1.15 -10.83 -10.20
C HIS A 76 0.23 -11.39 -9.80
N GLN A 77 1.17 -10.54 -9.40
CA GLN A 77 2.50 -10.94 -8.91
C GLN A 77 2.44 -11.42 -7.44
N VAL A 78 1.60 -10.81 -6.61
CA VAL A 78 1.42 -11.17 -5.20
C VAL A 78 0.86 -12.60 -5.05
N GLN A 79 -0.11 -13.00 -5.87
CA GLN A 79 -0.79 -14.29 -5.75
C GLN A 79 0.11 -15.54 -5.85
N PRO A 80 1.05 -15.65 -6.81
CA PRO A 80 2.03 -16.73 -6.81
C PRO A 80 3.10 -16.53 -5.72
N ALA A 81 3.51 -15.28 -5.44
CA ALA A 81 4.55 -14.97 -4.46
C ALA A 81 4.17 -15.42 -3.03
N ARG A 82 2.91 -15.22 -2.62
CA ARG A 82 2.38 -15.65 -1.32
C ARG A 82 2.29 -17.16 -1.12
N ARG A 83 2.64 -17.98 -2.13
CA ARG A 83 2.82 -19.43 -1.97
C ARG A 83 4.25 -19.78 -1.52
N ALA A 84 5.20 -18.88 -1.74
CA ALA A 84 6.61 -19.10 -1.42
C ALA A 84 7.02 -18.51 -0.07
N GLY A 85 6.31 -17.49 0.43
CA GLY A 85 6.57 -16.86 1.72
C GLY A 85 5.76 -15.57 1.91
N PRO A 86 5.91 -14.90 3.07
CA PRO A 86 5.30 -13.60 3.30
C PRO A 86 5.71 -12.56 2.26
N VAL A 87 4.75 -11.77 1.79
CA VAL A 87 4.97 -10.77 0.74
C VAL A 87 4.88 -9.37 1.32
N PHE A 88 5.88 -8.55 1.06
CA PHE A 88 5.91 -7.13 1.41
C PHE A 88 5.67 -6.28 0.17
N CYS A 89 4.64 -5.45 0.18
CA CYS A 89 4.34 -4.55 -0.93
C CYS A 89 4.68 -3.10 -0.57
N ASP A 90 5.48 -2.44 -1.41
CA ASP A 90 5.58 -0.97 -1.37
C ASP A 90 4.31 -0.41 -2.00
N ARG A 91 3.33 -0.02 -1.18
CA ARG A 91 1.97 0.43 -1.56
C ARG A 91 1.12 -0.57 -2.33
N ASP A 92 -0.18 -0.30 -2.43
CA ASP A 92 -1.10 -1.01 -3.31
C ASP A 92 -2.17 -0.07 -3.90
N TRP A 93 -3.27 -0.64 -4.40
CA TRP A 93 -4.41 0.10 -4.96
C TRP A 93 -5.03 1.11 -3.97
N LEU A 94 -4.85 0.94 -2.66
CA LEU A 94 -5.33 1.88 -1.66
C LEU A 94 -4.70 3.27 -1.82
N SER A 95 -3.44 3.34 -2.30
CA SER A 95 -2.78 4.61 -2.63
C SER A 95 -3.56 5.42 -3.68
N ALA A 96 -4.30 4.78 -4.59
CA ALA A 96 -5.13 5.48 -5.57
C ALA A 96 -6.33 6.16 -4.90
N LEU A 97 -6.94 5.53 -3.89
CA LEU A 97 -8.02 6.12 -3.09
C LEU A 97 -7.50 7.24 -2.19
N ALA A 98 -6.33 7.04 -1.58
CA ALA A 98 -5.67 8.05 -0.76
C ALA A 98 -5.37 9.32 -1.57
N TYR A 99 -4.92 9.16 -2.83
CA TYR A 99 -4.73 10.27 -3.75
C TYR A 99 -6.06 10.98 -4.03
N ALA A 100 -7.11 10.23 -4.40
CA ALA A 100 -8.40 10.81 -4.74
C ALA A 100 -9.02 11.57 -3.58
N TYR A 101 -8.90 11.05 -2.36
CA TYR A 101 -9.31 11.75 -1.15
C TYR A 101 -8.54 13.07 -0.94
N SER A 102 -7.28 13.14 -1.36
CA SER A 102 -6.45 14.33 -1.24
C SER A 102 -6.88 15.49 -2.15
N VAL A 103 -7.69 15.21 -3.18
CA VAL A 103 -8.22 16.22 -4.14
C VAL A 103 -9.74 16.38 -4.07
N ALA A 104 -10.41 15.71 -3.13
CA ALA A 104 -11.87 15.69 -3.02
C ALA A 104 -12.52 17.08 -2.84
N ASP A 105 -11.78 18.08 -2.36
CA ASP A 105 -12.23 19.47 -2.27
C ASP A 105 -12.22 20.21 -3.61
N ILE A 106 -11.38 19.75 -4.56
CA ILE A 106 -11.20 20.34 -5.88
C ILE A 106 -12.22 19.76 -6.87
N ASP A 107 -12.42 18.44 -6.84
CA ASP A 107 -13.29 17.71 -7.78
C ASP A 107 -14.61 17.25 -7.15
N HIS A 108 -14.94 17.77 -5.97
CA HIS A 108 -16.14 17.40 -5.20
C HIS A 108 -16.26 15.89 -4.91
N GLY A 109 -15.15 15.15 -4.89
CA GLY A 109 -15.13 13.72 -4.59
C GLY A 109 -15.47 12.81 -5.77
N GLU A 110 -15.53 13.35 -6.99
CA GLU A 110 -15.80 12.58 -8.20
C GLU A 110 -14.75 11.48 -8.44
N LEU A 111 -13.46 11.81 -8.35
CA LEU A 111 -12.39 10.83 -8.54
C LEU A 111 -12.41 9.75 -7.44
N LEU A 112 -12.74 10.13 -6.21
CA LEU A 112 -12.83 9.19 -5.09
C LEU A 112 -13.94 8.18 -5.34
N THR A 113 -15.10 8.65 -5.79
CA THR A 113 -16.25 7.80 -6.15
C THR A 113 -15.91 6.86 -7.30
N SER A 114 -15.30 7.38 -8.36
CA SER A 114 -14.87 6.59 -9.51
C SER A 114 -13.88 5.47 -9.13
N ARG A 115 -12.81 5.82 -8.39
CA ARG A 115 -11.79 4.85 -7.98
C ARG A 115 -12.30 3.86 -6.93
N ALA A 116 -13.19 4.28 -6.03
CA ALA A 116 -13.81 3.37 -5.07
C ALA A 116 -14.66 2.32 -5.80
N ARG A 117 -15.49 2.73 -6.77
CA ARG A 117 -16.26 1.79 -7.61
C ARG A 117 -15.34 0.83 -8.35
N TRP A 118 -14.29 1.33 -9.01
CA TRP A 118 -13.31 0.48 -9.70
C TRP A 118 -12.68 -0.55 -8.75
N ALA A 119 -12.25 -0.14 -7.55
CA ALA A 119 -11.64 -1.03 -6.58
C ALA A 119 -12.63 -2.10 -6.11
N SER A 120 -13.88 -1.72 -5.79
CA SER A 120 -14.93 -2.65 -5.38
C SER A 120 -15.26 -3.67 -6.46
N GLU A 121 -15.39 -3.25 -7.72
CA GLU A 121 -15.62 -4.16 -8.83
C GLU A 121 -14.47 -5.16 -9.01
N CYS A 122 -13.22 -4.69 -8.94
CA CYS A 122 -12.05 -5.56 -9.02
C CYS A 122 -11.96 -6.54 -7.84
N LEU A 123 -12.24 -6.10 -6.62
CA LEU A 123 -12.30 -6.96 -5.43
C LEU A 123 -13.39 -8.02 -5.55
N ASN A 124 -14.55 -7.66 -6.10
CA ASN A 124 -15.66 -8.61 -6.32
C ASN A 124 -15.33 -9.66 -7.38
N ARG A 125 -14.54 -9.32 -8.40
CA ARG A 125 -14.04 -10.28 -9.41
C ARG A 125 -12.82 -11.08 -8.95
N GLY A 126 -12.18 -10.69 -7.84
CA GLY A 126 -10.93 -11.30 -7.37
C GLY A 126 -9.68 -10.82 -8.12
N ASP A 127 -9.79 -9.72 -8.88
CA ASP A 127 -8.67 -9.07 -9.58
C ASP A 127 -7.79 -8.23 -8.64
N LEU A 128 -8.32 -7.93 -7.44
CA LEU A 128 -7.62 -7.31 -6.32
C LEU A 128 -7.91 -8.12 -5.04
N ILE A 129 -7.06 -7.94 -4.03
CA ILE A 129 -7.33 -8.35 -2.65
C ILE A 129 -7.13 -7.17 -1.72
N VAL A 130 -7.83 -7.20 -0.59
CA VAL A 130 -7.44 -6.44 0.59
C VAL A 130 -6.24 -7.15 1.21
N ALA A 131 -5.19 -6.42 1.54
CA ALA A 131 -4.02 -7.00 2.20
C ALA A 131 -4.41 -7.58 3.57
N ASP A 132 -3.64 -8.56 4.05
CA ASP A 132 -3.84 -9.12 5.39
C ASP A 132 -3.45 -8.10 6.47
N ILE A 133 -2.41 -7.30 6.20
CA ILE A 133 -1.89 -6.27 7.10
C ILE A 133 -1.53 -5.00 6.30
N TYR A 134 -2.09 -3.87 6.70
CA TYR A 134 -1.64 -2.54 6.27
C TYR A 134 -0.79 -1.90 7.36
N VAL A 135 0.49 -1.63 7.07
CA VAL A 135 1.37 -0.88 7.97
C VAL A 135 1.42 0.57 7.52
N VAL A 136 0.91 1.47 8.36
CA VAL A 136 0.80 2.90 8.05
C VAL A 136 2.02 3.63 8.60
N PHE A 137 2.76 4.29 7.72
CA PHE A 137 3.90 5.13 8.02
C PHE A 137 3.42 6.59 8.17
N PRO A 138 3.17 7.08 9.41
CA PRO A 138 2.83 8.47 9.60
C PRO A 138 4.07 9.35 9.40
N LEU A 139 3.83 10.57 8.96
CA LEU A 139 4.84 11.62 8.93
C LEU A 139 4.12 12.96 8.96
N ASP A 140 4.62 13.88 9.77
CA ASP A 140 4.13 15.26 9.77
C ASP A 140 4.18 15.85 8.33
N PRO A 141 3.11 16.52 7.85
CA PRO A 141 3.08 17.12 6.52
C PRO A 141 4.25 18.06 6.22
N THR A 142 4.66 18.87 7.18
CA THR A 142 5.79 19.80 7.03
C THR A 142 7.08 19.02 6.85
N VAL A 143 7.32 18.01 7.68
CA VAL A 143 8.49 17.13 7.55
C VAL A 143 8.48 16.36 6.21
N SER A 144 7.31 15.90 5.75
CA SER A 144 7.16 15.25 4.44
C SER A 144 7.57 16.15 3.28
N LEU A 145 7.20 17.43 3.32
CA LEU A 145 7.58 18.42 2.31
C LEU A 145 9.08 18.70 2.37
N LEU A 146 9.62 18.95 3.57
CA LEU A 146 11.05 19.25 3.75
C LEU A 146 11.94 18.12 3.24
N ARG A 147 11.63 16.86 3.55
CA ARG A 147 12.39 15.69 3.06
C ARG A 147 12.38 15.54 1.55
N ARG A 148 11.39 16.14 0.87
CA ARG A 148 11.18 16.01 -0.57
C ARG A 148 11.24 17.35 -1.29
N ILE A 149 11.83 18.39 -0.69
CA ILE A 149 11.81 19.75 -1.23
C ILE A 149 12.33 19.83 -2.67
N HIS A 150 13.30 18.98 -3.03
CA HIS A 150 13.88 18.89 -4.38
C HIS A 150 13.09 18.00 -5.36
N ARG A 151 11.94 17.45 -4.93
CA ARG A 151 11.09 16.51 -5.69
C ARG A 151 9.61 16.91 -5.64
N LEU A 152 9.31 18.14 -5.25
CA LEU A 152 7.93 18.64 -5.24
C LEU A 152 7.51 18.98 -6.67
N THR A 153 6.30 18.57 -7.04
CA THR A 153 5.73 18.82 -8.37
C THR A 153 4.64 19.89 -8.22
N PRO A 154 4.74 21.04 -8.92
CA PRO A 154 3.68 22.05 -8.92
C PRO A 154 2.32 21.44 -9.27
N GLY A 155 1.27 21.83 -8.54
CA GLY A 155 -0.09 21.33 -8.73
C GLY A 155 -0.36 19.92 -8.18
N HIS A 156 0.66 19.14 -7.80
CA HIS A 156 0.44 17.82 -7.21
C HIS A 156 -0.10 17.95 -5.78
N PRO A 157 -1.19 17.25 -5.38
CA PRO A 157 -1.81 17.42 -4.06
C PRO A 157 -0.82 17.12 -2.92
N TRP A 158 -0.02 16.06 -3.07
CA TRP A 158 1.01 15.68 -2.11
C TRP A 158 2.31 16.52 -2.16
N SER A 159 2.32 17.60 -2.93
CA SER A 159 3.36 18.63 -2.91
C SER A 159 2.90 19.92 -2.22
N SER A 160 1.72 19.89 -1.58
CA SER A 160 1.15 21.00 -0.84
C SER A 160 0.76 20.59 0.59
N PRO A 161 0.80 21.51 1.58
CA PRO A 161 0.30 21.23 2.92
C PRO A 161 -1.17 20.76 2.96
N PRO A 162 -2.15 21.42 2.28
CA PRO A 162 -3.55 21.00 2.33
C PRO A 162 -3.77 19.56 1.84
N GLY A 163 -3.17 19.19 0.71
CA GLY A 163 -3.28 17.83 0.20
C GLY A 163 -2.64 16.78 1.11
N LEU A 164 -1.51 17.11 1.75
CA LEU A 164 -0.88 16.20 2.73
C LEU A 164 -1.66 16.10 4.04
N ILE A 165 -2.33 17.16 4.49
CA ILE A 165 -3.22 17.10 5.66
C ILE A 165 -4.38 16.14 5.38
N ARG A 166 -5.05 16.27 4.23
CA ARG A 166 -6.10 15.32 3.82
C ARG A 166 -5.59 13.90 3.67
N LEU A 167 -4.39 13.72 3.12
CA LEU A 167 -3.76 12.41 3.04
C LEU A 167 -3.53 11.79 4.42
N SER A 168 -3.05 12.59 5.38
CA SER A 168 -2.88 12.16 6.77
C SER A 168 -4.22 11.79 7.42
N THR A 169 -5.28 12.56 7.14
CA THR A 169 -6.64 12.22 7.58
C THR A 169 -7.12 10.91 6.98
N PHE A 170 -6.94 10.70 5.67
CA PHE A 170 -7.29 9.43 5.02
C PHE A 170 -6.63 8.24 5.72
N TYR A 171 -5.30 8.29 5.93
CA TYR A 171 -4.58 7.18 6.55
C TYR A 171 -4.82 7.01 8.04
N SER A 172 -5.50 7.95 8.70
CA SER A 172 -5.92 7.77 10.10
C SER A 172 -7.14 6.83 10.22
N ASP A 173 -8.02 6.84 9.23
CA ASP A 173 -9.16 5.92 9.13
C ASP A 173 -9.67 5.83 7.66
N PRO A 174 -9.04 4.98 6.82
CA PRO A 174 -9.44 4.85 5.42
C PRO A 174 -10.89 4.36 5.26
N ALA A 175 -11.37 3.53 6.19
CA ALA A 175 -12.73 3.03 6.14
C ALA A 175 -13.76 4.14 6.43
N ALA A 176 -13.51 5.01 7.39
CA ALA A 176 -14.37 6.17 7.63
C ALA A 176 -14.36 7.14 6.44
N ALA A 177 -13.20 7.36 5.82
CA ALA A 177 -13.07 8.20 4.63
C ALA A 177 -13.90 7.69 3.43
N LEU A 178 -14.12 6.38 3.34
CA LEU A 178 -14.85 5.73 2.25
C LEU A 178 -16.31 5.40 2.59
N ALA A 179 -16.73 5.51 3.86
CA ALA A 179 -18.03 5.02 4.33
C ALA A 179 -19.23 5.64 3.61
N PHE A 180 -19.11 6.89 3.17
CA PHE A 180 -20.17 7.62 2.44
C PHE A 180 -20.09 7.45 0.91
N VAL A 181 -19.01 6.83 0.42
CA VAL A 181 -18.77 6.62 -1.02
C VAL A 181 -19.09 5.18 -1.41
N ASP A 182 -18.59 4.22 -0.62
CA ASP A 182 -18.81 2.79 -0.82
C ASP A 182 -18.74 2.07 0.54
N SER A 183 -19.92 1.75 1.09
CA SER A 183 -20.03 1.13 2.43
C SER A 183 -19.45 -0.27 2.49
N ASP A 184 -19.52 -1.03 1.39
CA ASP A 184 -19.05 -2.40 1.32
C ASP A 184 -17.52 -2.44 1.26
N LEU A 185 -16.92 -1.53 0.47
CA LEU A 185 -15.47 -1.32 0.45
C LEU A 185 -14.96 -0.88 1.83
N ALA A 186 -15.64 0.06 2.46
CA ALA A 186 -15.31 0.49 3.81
C ALA A 186 -15.39 -0.68 4.81
N ALA A 187 -16.42 -1.53 4.73
CA ALA A 187 -16.54 -2.71 5.60
C ALA A 187 -15.38 -3.70 5.40
N ARG A 188 -14.99 -3.97 4.14
CA ARG A 188 -13.82 -4.81 3.81
C ARG A 188 -12.53 -4.24 4.39
N LEU A 189 -12.32 -2.91 4.31
CA LEU A 189 -11.16 -2.25 4.90
C LEU A 189 -11.19 -2.21 6.43
N ARG A 190 -12.36 -2.21 7.08
CA ARG A 190 -12.44 -2.38 8.56
C ARG A 190 -12.03 -3.77 9.01
N ALA A 191 -12.24 -4.79 8.17
CA ALA A 191 -12.01 -6.18 8.52
C ALA A 191 -10.52 -6.61 8.41
N THR A 192 -9.66 -5.80 7.80
CA THR A 192 -8.21 -6.06 7.74
C THR A 192 -7.46 -5.49 8.95
N THR A 193 -6.22 -5.92 9.14
CA THR A 193 -5.35 -5.47 10.23
C THR A 193 -4.64 -4.18 9.86
N TRP A 194 -4.80 -3.13 10.66
CA TRP A 194 -4.08 -1.87 10.52
C TRP A 194 -3.03 -1.70 11.61
N HIS A 195 -1.81 -1.37 11.21
CA HIS A 195 -0.69 -1.17 12.12
C HIS A 195 -0.04 0.20 11.93
N PRO A 196 -0.45 1.23 12.68
CA PRO A 196 0.19 2.54 12.63
C PRO A 196 1.58 2.50 13.30
N LEU A 197 2.61 3.01 12.63
CA LEU A 197 3.96 3.06 13.18
C LEU A 197 4.17 4.24 14.14
N GLY A 198 4.87 4.01 15.24
CA GLY A 198 5.14 5.00 16.30
C GLY A 198 6.44 5.80 16.12
N GLY A 199 6.75 6.32 14.92
CA GLY A 199 7.93 7.16 14.71
C GLY A 199 9.28 6.46 14.97
N TYR A 200 9.37 5.17 14.68
CA TYR A 200 10.54 4.34 14.95
C TYR A 200 11.74 4.65 14.03
N SER A 201 12.95 4.29 14.49
CA SER A 201 14.12 4.19 13.61
C SER A 201 13.90 3.13 12.53
N MET A 202 14.65 3.22 11.42
CA MET A 202 14.49 2.28 10.31
C MET A 202 14.76 0.83 10.74
N ASP A 203 15.78 0.59 11.56
CA ASP A 203 16.09 -0.76 12.08
C ASP A 203 14.95 -1.35 12.91
N ARG A 204 14.32 -0.52 13.76
CA ARG A 204 13.18 -0.96 14.57
C ARG A 204 11.94 -1.18 13.70
N THR A 205 11.74 -0.34 12.68
CA THR A 205 10.68 -0.53 11.69
C THR A 205 10.84 -1.85 10.94
N VAL A 206 12.01 -2.13 10.35
CA VAL A 206 12.26 -3.38 9.62
C VAL A 206 12.10 -4.59 10.54
N ARG A 207 12.58 -4.53 11.78
CA ARG A 207 12.37 -5.60 12.76
C ARG A 207 10.88 -5.86 13.00
N LEU A 208 10.09 -4.81 13.23
CA LEU A 208 8.65 -4.91 13.41
C LEU A 208 7.95 -5.52 12.19
N LEU A 209 8.32 -5.10 10.97
CA LEU A 209 7.75 -5.64 9.74
C LEU A 209 7.97 -7.15 9.62
N ARG A 210 9.14 -7.66 10.02
CA ARG A 210 9.42 -9.10 10.08
C ARG A 210 8.55 -9.79 11.13
N ASP A 211 8.53 -9.25 12.34
CA ASP A 211 7.74 -9.80 13.45
C ASP A 211 6.25 -9.91 13.12
N LEU A 212 5.70 -9.01 12.29
CA LEU A 212 4.29 -9.03 11.90
C LEU A 212 3.92 -10.21 10.99
N VAL A 213 4.89 -10.79 10.27
CA VAL A 213 4.63 -11.89 9.32
C VAL A 213 5.29 -13.21 9.71
N ASP A 214 6.29 -13.17 10.59
CA ASP A 214 7.00 -14.35 11.08
C ASP A 214 6.34 -14.96 12.33
N ARG A 215 5.34 -14.28 12.94
CA ARG A 215 4.57 -14.81 14.08
C ARG A 215 3.44 -15.73 13.59
N PRO A 216 3.33 -16.97 14.11
CA PRO A 216 2.34 -17.95 13.70
C PRO A 216 0.91 -17.57 14.09
#